data_AF-A0A1F3SBH2-F1
#
_entry.id   AF-A0A1F3SBH2-F1
#
_cell.length_a   1.000
_cell.length_b   1.000
_cell.length_c   1.000
_cell.angle_alpha   90.00
_cell.angle_beta   90.00
_cell.angle_gamma   90.00
#
_symmetry.space_group_name_H-M   'P 1'
#
loop_
_entity.id
_entity.type
_entity.pdbx_description
1 polymer ?
#
loop_
_entity_poly.entity_id
_entity_poly.type
_entity_poly.pdbx_seq_one_letter_code
_entity_poly.pdbx_strand_id
1 'polypeptide(L)' 'MDFVVIALVAFAASLLTFFSGFGLGTILLPVFAIWFPIDVSVALTAVVHFLNNIFKLMLVGKQ' A
#
# COMPACT_ATOMS: atom_id res chain seq x y z
N MET A 1 -5.92 -10.71 -15.16
CA MET A 1 -4.46 -10.75 -15.00
C MET A 1 -3.97 -9.48 -14.30
N ASP A 2 -4.62 -8.34 -14.54
CA ASP A 2 -4.31 -7.04 -13.95
C ASP A 2 -4.36 -7.00 -12.41
N PHE A 3 -5.37 -7.62 -11.79
CA PHE A 3 -5.47 -7.67 -10.32
C PHE A 3 -4.30 -8.38 -9.64
N VAL A 4 -3.70 -9.37 -10.30
CA VAL A 4 -2.51 -10.08 -9.76
C VAL A 4 -1.32 -9.14 -9.75
N VAL A 5 -1.12 -8.36 -10.83
CA VAL A 5 -0.06 -7.35 -10.92
C VAL A 5 -0.26 -6.27 -9.87
N ILE A 6 -1.48 -5.74 -9.73
CA ILE A 6 -1.82 -4.72 -8.73
C ILE A 6 -1.52 -5.23 -7.31
N ALA A 7 -1.89 -6.46 -6.99
CA ALA A 7 -1.61 -7.08 -5.70
C ALA A 7 -0.11 -7.23 -5.44
N LEU A 8 0.66 -7.70 -6.44
CA LEU A 8 2.11 -7.85 -6.32
C LEU A 8 2.83 -6.51 -6.14
N VAL A 9 2.43 -5.47 -6.88
CA VAL A 9 2.98 -4.12 -6.73
C VAL A 9 2.64 -3.55 -5.36
N ALA A 10 1.40 -3.72 -4.90
CA ALA A 10 0.99 -3.26 -3.58
C ALA A 10 1.77 -3.94 -2.45
N PHE A 11 1.99 -5.25 -2.59
CA PHE A 11 2.80 -6.04 -1.67
C PHE A 11 4.27 -5.58 -1.66
N ALA A 12 4.89 -5.44 -2.84
CA ALA A 12 6.28 -4.98 -2.97
C ALA A 12 6.47 -3.55 -2.41
N ALA A 13 5.55 -2.63 -2.69
CA ALA A 13 5.58 -1.27 -2.15
C ALA A 13 5.45 -1.28 -0.62
N SER A 14 4.60 -2.14 -0.07
CA SER A 14 4.41 -2.30 1.38
C SER A 14 5.69 -2.82 2.04
N LEU A 15 6.35 -3.81 1.45
CA LEU A 15 7.65 -4.32 1.92
C LEU A 15 8.75 -3.25 1.86
N LEU A 16 8.86 -2.55 0.73
CA LEU A 16 9.89 -1.53 0.52
C LEU A 16 9.80 -0.38 1.53
N THR A 17 8.57 -0.01 1.91
CA THR A 17 8.30 1.11 2.81
C THR A 17 8.03 0.68 4.26
N PHE A 18 8.09 -0.62 4.55
CA PHE A 18 7.71 -1.19 5.84
C PHE A 18 8.50 -0.56 7.02
N PHE A 19 9.82 -0.47 6.87
CA PHE A 19 10.68 0.06 7.93
C PHE A 19 10.60 1.59 8.04
N SER A 20 10.61 2.30 6.92
CA SER A 20 10.57 3.77 6.91
C SER A 20 9.22 4.34 7.37
N GLY A 21 8.12 3.61 7.15
CA GLY A 21 6.77 4.13 7.41
C GLY A 21 6.37 5.31 6.52
N PHE A 22 7.17 5.63 5.50
CA PHE A 22 6.97 6.78 4.61
C PHE A 22 7.00 6.34 3.14
N GLY A 23 6.25 7.03 2.29
CA GLY A 23 6.28 6.84 0.83
C GLY A 23 5.34 5.78 0.26
N LEU A 24 4.68 4.97 1.09
CA LEU A 24 3.72 3.95 0.61
C LEU A 24 2.58 4.59 -0.20
N GLY A 25 2.01 5.68 0.31
CA GLY A 25 0.96 6.42 -0.40
C GLY A 25 1.46 7.06 -1.70
N THR A 26 2.71 7.55 -1.71
CA THR A 26 3.35 8.15 -2.88
C THR A 26 3.55 7.15 -4.01
N ILE A 27 3.81 5.87 -3.67
CA ILE A 27 3.98 4.80 -4.66
C ILE A 27 2.62 4.26 -5.10
N LEU A 28 1.72 3.95 -4.17
CA LEU A 28 0.46 3.27 -4.49
C LEU A 28 -0.53 4.13 -5.25
N LEU A 29 -0.63 5.43 -4.93
CA LEU A 29 -1.60 6.31 -5.58
C LEU A 29 -1.42 6.39 -7.11
N PRO A 30 -0.22 6.71 -7.66
CA PRO A 30 -0.03 6.74 -9.10
C PRO A 30 -0.12 5.34 -9.72
N VAL A 31 0.26 4.29 -9.00
CA VAL A 31 0.08 2.90 -9.47
C VAL A 31 -1.40 2.61 -9.64
N PHE A 32 -2.24 2.82 -8.63
CA PHE A 32 -3.68 2.55 -8.72
C PHE A 32 -4.37 3.44 -9.75
N ALA A 33 -3.94 4.69 -9.91
CA ALA A 33 -4.50 5.62 -10.89
C ALA A 33 -4.31 5.17 -12.36
N ILE A 34 -3.43 4.20 -12.64
CA ILE A 34 -3.30 3.59 -13.98
C ILE A 34 -4.50 2.71 -14.30
N TRP A 35 -5.11 2.07 -13.30
CA TRP A 35 -6.21 1.10 -13.49
C TRP A 35 -7.56 1.57 -12.98
N PHE A 36 -7.60 2.52 -12.05
CA PHE A 36 -8.82 2.94 -11.36
C PHE A 36 -9.04 4.46 -11.43
N PRO A 37 -10.31 4.90 -11.33
CA PRO A 37 -10.63 6.30 -11.06
C PRO A 37 -9.87 6.85 -9.84
N ILE A 38 -9.64 8.16 -9.82
CA ILE A 38 -8.77 8.81 -8.82
C ILE A 38 -9.32 8.66 -7.39
N ASP A 39 -10.63 8.79 -7.22
CA ASP A 39 -11.36 8.58 -5.97
C ASP A 39 -11.18 7.15 -5.45
N VAL A 40 -11.31 6.15 -6.34
CA VAL A 40 -11.06 4.74 -6.01
C VAL A 40 -9.59 4.50 -5.66
N SER A 41 -8.66 5.10 -6.40
CA SER A 41 -7.22 4.98 -6.18
C SER A 41 -6.79 5.53 -4.82
N VAL A 42 -7.35 6.67 -4.41
CA VAL A 42 -7.13 7.25 -3.08
C VAL A 42 -7.67 6.32 -2.00
N ALA A 43 -8.90 5.81 -2.17
CA ALA A 43 -9.50 4.90 -1.19
C ALA A 43 -8.69 3.61 -1.02
N LEU A 44 -8.28 2.98 -2.13
CA LEU A 44 -7.45 1.76 -2.10
C LEU A 44 -6.09 2.02 -1.45
N THR A 45 -5.46 3.16 -1.75
CA THR A 45 -4.19 3.56 -1.13
C THR A 45 -4.33 3.66 0.39
N ALA A 46 -5.40 4.29 0.88
CA ALA A 46 -5.67 4.41 2.30
C ALA A 46 -5.88 3.04 2.97
N VAL A 47 -6.61 2.13 2.32
CA VAL A 47 -6.83 0.76 2.83
C VAL A 47 -5.51 0.01 2.96
N VAL A 48 -4.68 -0.02 1.91
CA VAL A 48 -3.39 -0.73 1.95
C VAL A 48 -2.46 -0.11 3.00
N HIS A 49 -2.43 1.22 3.11
CA HIS A 49 -1.61 1.91 4.10
C HIS A 49 -2.05 1.58 5.53
N PHE A 50 -3.36 1.59 5.79
CA PHE A 50 -3.92 1.23 7.08
C PHE A 50 -3.59 -0.21 7.48
N LEU A 51 -3.78 -1.17 6.56
CA LEU A 51 -3.47 -2.57 6.80
C LEU A 51 -1.96 -2.79 7.03
N ASN A 52 -1.10 -2.11 6.27
CA ASN A 52 0.35 -2.17 6.46
C ASN A 52 0.77 -1.65 7.84
N ASN A 53 0.14 -0.57 8.33
CA ASN A 53 0.42 -0.03 9.65
C ASN A 53 -0.10 -0.95 10.78
N ILE A 54 -1.26 -1.57 10.62
CA ILE A 54 -1.74 -2.60 11.55
C ILE A 54 -0.77 -3.79 11.58
N PHE A 55 -0.35 -4.27 10.41
CA PHE A 55 0.60 -5.36 10.31
C PHE A 55 1.93 -5.01 10.99
N LYS A 56 2.45 -3.81 10.74
CA LYS A 56 3.64 -3.27 11.41
C LYS A 56 3.45 -3.25 12.93
N LEU A 57 2.34 -2.69 13.42
CA LEU A 57 2.05 -2.61 14.85
C LEU A 57 1.99 -4.00 15.52
N MET A 58 1.37 -5.00 14.88
CA MET A 58 1.36 -6.37 15.40
C MET A 58 2.75 -6.99 15.48
N LEU A 59 3.62 -6.68 14.52
CA LEU A 59 4.93 -7.32 14.36
C LEU A 59 6.03 -6.65 15.22
N VAL A 60 6.00 -5.32 15.37
CA VAL A 60 7.03 -4.57 16.12
C VAL A 60 6.51 -3.80 17.34
N GLY A 61 5.19 -3.73 17.57
CA GLY A 61 4.59 -2.92 18.64
C GLY A 61 4.73 -3.48 20.06
N LYS A 62 5.53 -4.53 20.27
CA LYS A 62 5.84 -5.13 21.59
C LYS A 62 7.19 -4.70 22.15
N GLN A 63 7.82 -3.68 21.56
CA GLN A 63 8.99 -3.03 22.18
C GLN A 63 8.54 -1.97 23.17
#